data_AF-A0A9E1FDR2-F1
#
_entry.id   AF-A0A9E1FDR2-F1
#
_cell.length_a   1.000
_cell.length_b   1.000
_cell.length_c   1.000
_cell.angle_alpha   90.00
_cell.angle_beta   90.00
_cell.angle_gamma   90.00
#
_symmetry.space_group_name_H-M   'P 1'
#
loop_
_entity.id
_entity.type
_entity.pdbx_description
1 polymer ?
#
loop_
_entity_poly.entity_id
_entity_poly.type
_entity_poly.pdbx_seq_one_letter_code
_entity_poly.pdbx_strand_id
1 'polypeptide(L)'
;MSEFKSALAPYMRGLIAQKRALGFKYYEQENQLLKFDSMLQEHYPHADTITKEIAEYWAIRKPYEKTATVRNRMTPIAHLALYMNKLGCNSFVFRLNELGKEEKYPAHIYSDDELYRFFRAVDTCCHYSSEVPYRQFVMPLLFRMIYCCALRPGEALRISVRDVDIQNGTLKILASKYDSDRLIPMSKHCGICAAHTFKQSIPIHKTICRSFRDIRANR
;
A
#
# COMPACT_ATOMS: atom_id res chain seq x y z
N MET A 1 -9.04 -8.35 17.76
CA MET A 1 -8.18 -7.15 17.78
C MET A 1 -6.88 -7.58 18.42
N SER A 2 -5.74 -7.36 17.76
CA SER A 2 -4.45 -7.68 18.35
C SER A 2 -4.23 -6.79 19.58
N GLU A 3 -3.91 -7.41 20.71
CA GLU A 3 -3.84 -6.73 22.00
C GLU A 3 -2.39 -6.40 22.36
N PHE A 4 -2.14 -5.15 22.76
CA PHE A 4 -0.85 -4.71 23.32
C PHE A 4 -0.77 -5.15 24.78
N LYS A 5 0.33 -5.78 25.19
CA LYS A 5 0.47 -6.37 26.53
C LYS A 5 1.68 -5.85 27.31
N SER A 6 2.64 -5.17 26.70
CA SER A 6 3.76 -4.59 27.44
C SER A 6 3.31 -3.43 28.34
N ALA A 7 4.18 -3.01 29.27
CA ALA A 7 3.95 -1.81 30.07
C ALA A 7 3.78 -0.53 29.23
N LEU A 8 4.27 -0.53 27.97
CA LEU A 8 4.12 0.57 27.04
C LEU A 8 2.77 0.60 26.28
N ALA A 9 1.93 -0.43 26.47
CA ALA A 9 0.64 -0.56 25.80
C ALA A 9 -0.28 0.68 25.91
N PRO A 10 -0.38 1.40 27.05
CA PRO A 10 -1.17 2.62 27.14
C PRO A 10 -0.65 3.73 26.21
N TYR A 11 0.68 3.89 26.10
CA TYR A 11 1.30 4.88 25.22
C TYR A 11 1.12 4.54 23.75
N MET A 12 1.23 3.25 23.38
CA MET A 12 0.99 2.81 22.00
C MET A 12 -0.46 3.09 21.57
N ARG A 13 -1.43 2.75 22.42
CA ARG A 13 -2.86 3.05 22.17
C ARG A 13 -3.11 4.55 22.08
N GLY A 14 -2.52 5.33 22.98
CA GLY A 14 -2.62 6.80 22.98
C GLY A 14 -2.06 7.43 21.70
N LEU A 15 -0.88 7.00 21.25
CA LEU A 15 -0.28 7.45 19.99
C LEU A 15 -1.18 7.12 18.80
N ILE A 16 -1.68 5.88 18.71
CA ILE A 16 -2.55 5.45 17.60
C ILE A 16 -3.84 6.29 17.59
N ALA A 17 -4.46 6.50 18.74
CA ALA A 17 -5.65 7.33 18.87
C ALA A 17 -5.38 8.77 18.44
N GLN A 18 -4.27 9.37 18.89
CA GLN A 18 -3.85 10.72 18.49
C GLN A 18 -3.64 10.81 16.98
N LYS A 19 -2.93 9.85 16.37
CA LYS A 19 -2.67 9.87 14.92
C LYS A 19 -3.95 9.67 14.10
N ARG A 20 -4.87 8.83 14.56
CA ARG A 20 -6.18 8.67 13.91
C ARG A 20 -7.06 9.90 14.03
N ALA A 21 -7.06 10.57 15.19
CA ALA A 21 -7.76 11.84 15.37
C ALA A 21 -7.26 12.95 14.43
N LEU A 22 -5.97 12.91 14.06
CA LEU A 22 -5.37 13.80 13.05
C LEU A 22 -5.67 13.37 11.59
N GLY A 23 -6.50 12.35 11.37
CA GLY A 23 -6.89 11.87 10.03
C GLY A 23 -5.98 10.81 9.42
N PHE A 24 -4.95 10.32 10.13
CA PHE A 24 -4.10 9.24 9.62
C PHE A 24 -4.73 7.86 9.84
N LYS A 25 -4.78 7.03 8.80
CA LYS A 25 -5.23 5.62 8.90
C LYS A 25 -4.39 4.81 9.91
N TYR A 26 -3.06 4.96 9.84
CA TYR A 26 -2.07 4.43 10.78
C TYR A 26 -2.02 2.88 10.95
N TYR A 27 -2.61 2.10 10.03
CA TYR A 27 -2.68 0.64 10.13
C TYR A 27 -1.31 -0.06 10.07
N GLU A 28 -0.43 0.36 9.17
CA GLU A 28 0.89 -0.27 9.04
C GLU A 28 1.76 0.02 10.26
N GLN A 29 1.70 1.25 10.76
CA GLN A 29 2.44 1.67 11.94
C GLN A 29 1.95 0.95 13.20
N GLU A 30 0.64 0.74 13.34
CA GLU A 30 0.05 -0.10 14.40
C GLU A 30 0.59 -1.54 14.34
N ASN A 31 0.69 -2.15 13.16
CA ASN A 31 1.29 -3.48 13.02
C ASN A 31 2.77 -3.52 13.44
N GLN A 32 3.54 -2.47 13.15
CA GLN A 32 4.93 -2.38 13.60
C GLN A 32 5.02 -2.20 15.13
N LEU A 33 4.13 -1.41 15.72
CA LEU A 33 4.03 -1.26 17.18
C LEU A 33 3.65 -2.57 17.86
N LEU A 34 2.77 -3.38 17.27
CA LEU A 34 2.43 -4.71 17.80
C LEU A 34 3.64 -5.66 17.81
N LYS A 35 4.43 -5.66 16.73
CA LYS A 35 5.66 -6.47 16.69
C LYS A 35 6.70 -5.98 17.70
N PHE A 36 6.78 -4.67 17.89
CA PHE A 36 7.63 -4.07 18.91
C PHE A 36 7.15 -4.44 20.32
N ASP A 37 5.85 -4.43 20.58
CA ASP A 37 5.26 -4.88 21.86
C ASP A 37 5.54 -6.35 22.17
N SER A 38 5.47 -7.23 21.16
CA SER A 38 5.89 -8.63 21.30
C SER A 38 7.38 -8.74 21.65
N MET A 39 8.24 -7.97 20.99
CA MET A 39 9.68 -7.95 21.27
C MET A 39 9.98 -7.46 22.71
N LEU A 40 9.26 -6.45 23.19
CA LEU A 40 9.39 -5.99 24.58
C LEU A 40 9.01 -7.08 25.57
N GLN A 41 7.95 -7.84 25.33
CA GLN A 41 7.56 -8.93 26.22
C GLN A 41 8.62 -10.04 26.29
N GLU A 42 9.27 -10.34 25.17
CA GLU A 42 10.25 -11.42 25.07
C GLU A 42 11.60 -11.04 25.69
N HIS A 43 12.09 -9.83 25.44
CA HIS A 43 13.46 -9.43 25.81
C HIS A 43 13.51 -8.38 26.92
N TYR A 44 12.45 -7.60 27.11
CA TYR A 44 12.42 -6.45 28.04
C TYR A 44 11.10 -6.35 28.83
N PRO A 45 10.65 -7.41 29.54
CA PRO A 45 9.30 -7.50 30.12
C PRO A 45 9.01 -6.43 31.18
N HIS A 46 10.06 -5.85 31.77
CA HIS A 46 9.95 -4.82 32.81
C HIS A 46 10.24 -3.40 32.29
N ALA A 47 10.38 -3.20 30.98
CA ALA A 47 10.64 -1.88 30.41
C ALA A 47 9.40 -0.98 30.51
N ASP A 48 9.54 0.11 31.25
CA ASP A 48 8.54 1.17 31.44
C ASP A 48 8.77 2.38 30.54
N THR A 49 9.95 2.46 29.90
CA THR A 49 10.33 3.48 28.92
C THR A 49 11.12 2.88 27.75
N ILE A 50 11.27 3.66 26.67
CA ILE A 50 12.13 3.30 25.55
C ILE A 50 13.55 3.76 25.87
N THR A 51 14.44 2.82 26.20
CA THR A 51 15.86 3.11 26.42
C THR A 51 16.63 3.09 25.10
N LYS A 52 17.86 3.61 25.12
CA LYS A 52 18.77 3.53 23.97
C LYS A 52 19.00 2.07 23.54
N GLU A 53 19.21 1.18 24.50
CA GLU A 53 19.42 -0.24 24.27
C GLU A 53 18.23 -0.89 23.53
N ILE A 54 17.00 -0.64 24.00
CA ILE A 54 15.79 -1.18 23.37
C ILE A 54 15.64 -0.66 21.93
N ALA A 55 15.90 0.63 21.71
CA ALA A 55 15.81 1.25 20.39
C ALA A 55 16.88 0.69 19.43
N GLU A 56 18.11 0.50 19.90
CA GLU A 56 19.20 -0.09 19.12
C GLU A 56 18.94 -1.55 18.81
N TYR A 57 18.41 -2.32 19.75
CA TYR A 57 18.00 -3.72 19.54
C TYR A 57 16.97 -3.83 18.42
N TRP A 58 15.94 -2.97 18.42
CA TRP A 58 14.94 -2.94 17.34
C TRP A 58 15.50 -2.45 15.99
N ALA A 59 16.53 -1.61 16.03
CA ALA A 59 17.20 -1.07 14.85
C ALA A 59 18.14 -2.06 14.17
N ILE A 60 18.47 -3.19 14.81
CA ILE A 60 19.33 -4.23 14.22
C ILE A 60 18.75 -4.64 12.86
N ARG A 61 19.58 -4.47 11.82
CA ARG A 61 19.23 -4.78 10.45
C ARG A 61 19.44 -6.27 10.20
N LYS A 62 18.41 -6.95 9.69
CA LYS A 62 18.55 -8.35 9.25
C LYS A 62 19.27 -8.41 7.89
N PRO A 63 19.98 -9.51 7.55
CA PRO A 63 20.78 -9.59 6.33
C PRO A 63 20.00 -9.33 5.03
N TYR A 64 18.73 -9.73 4.98
CA TYR A 64 17.86 -9.58 3.82
C TYR A 64 17.08 -8.26 3.76
N GLU A 65 17.21 -7.39 4.77
CA GLU A 65 16.41 -6.18 4.85
C GLU A 65 17.09 -5.00 4.15
N LYS A 66 16.28 -4.22 3.43
CA LYS A 66 16.69 -2.93 2.87
C LYS A 66 16.66 -1.86 3.95
N THR A 67 17.49 -0.84 3.82
CA THR A 67 17.53 0.32 4.73
C THR A 67 16.16 1.00 4.88
N ALA A 68 15.40 1.12 3.79
CA ALA A 68 14.04 1.67 3.81
C ALA A 68 13.08 0.85 4.71
N THR A 69 13.22 -0.48 4.72
CA THR A 69 12.42 -1.36 5.59
C THR A 69 12.75 -1.12 7.06
N VAL A 70 14.03 -1.00 7.40
CA VAL A 70 14.47 -0.68 8.76
C VAL A 70 13.93 0.69 9.19
N ARG A 71 14.06 1.70 8.33
CA ARG A 71 13.50 3.04 8.60
C ARG A 71 12.00 2.99 8.85
N ASN A 72 11.24 2.30 7.99
CA ASN A 72 9.79 2.18 8.12
C ASN A 72 9.37 1.52 9.43
N ARG A 73 10.12 0.54 9.96
CA ARG A 73 9.83 -0.03 11.29
C ARG A 73 10.32 0.82 12.45
N MET A 74 11.36 1.65 12.27
CA MET A 74 11.88 2.53 13.33
C MET A 74 11.05 3.81 13.47
N THR A 75 10.42 4.30 12.41
CA THR A 75 9.63 5.53 12.42
C THR A 75 8.49 5.52 13.46
N PRO A 76 7.66 4.47 13.58
CA PRO A 76 6.63 4.40 14.63
C PRO A 76 7.20 4.43 16.05
N ILE A 77 8.39 3.85 16.25
CA ILE A 77 9.05 3.77 17.56
C ILE A 77 9.62 5.14 17.94
N ALA A 78 10.22 5.85 16.99
CA ALA A 78 10.63 7.24 17.19
C ALA A 78 9.42 8.15 17.50
N HIS A 79 8.28 7.95 16.83
CA HIS A 79 7.04 8.66 17.14
C HIS A 79 6.51 8.32 18.54
N LEU A 80 6.61 7.06 18.97
CA LEU A 80 6.22 6.62 20.30
C LEU A 80 7.10 7.26 21.38
N ALA A 81 8.42 7.25 21.22
CA ALA A 81 9.34 7.92 22.14
C ALA A 81 9.03 9.42 22.27
N LEU A 82 8.77 10.10 21.15
CA LEU A 82 8.36 11.52 21.15
C LEU A 82 7.01 11.74 21.85
N TYR A 83 6.06 10.83 21.66
CA TYR A 83 4.75 10.90 22.33
C TYR A 83 4.87 10.70 23.83
N MET A 84 5.68 9.74 24.27
CA MET A 84 5.95 9.49 25.69
C MET A 84 6.67 10.68 26.35
N ASN A 85 7.65 11.28 25.67
CA ASN A 85 8.31 12.50 26.15
C ASN A 85 7.33 13.67 26.36
N LYS A 86 6.35 13.84 25.48
CA LYS A 86 5.30 14.86 25.63
C LYS A 86 4.39 14.63 26.84
N LEU A 87 4.27 13.38 27.30
CA LEU A 87 3.51 13.00 28.49
C LEU A 87 4.35 13.03 29.77
N GLY A 88 5.62 13.45 29.69
CA GLY A 88 6.53 13.55 30.84
C GLY A 88 7.37 12.30 31.10
N CYS A 89 7.28 11.27 30.25
CA CYS A 89 8.08 10.05 30.39
C CYS A 89 9.38 10.17 29.58
N ASN A 90 10.53 10.24 30.26
CA ASN A 90 11.83 10.37 29.62
C ASN A 90 12.16 9.11 28.78
N SER A 91 12.01 9.24 27.46
CA SER A 91 12.16 8.17 26.47
C SER A 91 13.22 8.57 25.44
N PHE A 92 14.11 7.63 25.12
CA PHE A 92 15.13 7.82 24.11
C PHE A 92 14.53 7.88 22.71
N VAL A 93 14.80 8.97 21.98
CA VAL A 93 14.34 9.16 20.60
C VAL A 93 15.44 8.75 19.63
N PHE A 94 15.24 7.63 18.94
CA PHE A 94 16.17 7.15 17.93
C PHE A 94 16.24 8.12 16.73
N ARG A 95 17.46 8.50 16.32
CA ARG A 95 17.67 9.41 15.18
C ARG A 95 17.67 8.63 13.87
N LEU A 96 16.56 8.66 13.13
CA LEU A 96 16.38 7.93 11.87
C LEU A 96 17.42 8.24 10.76
N ASN A 97 18.15 9.35 10.89
CA ASN A 97 19.24 9.74 10.00
C ASN A 97 20.47 8.82 10.15
N GLU A 98 20.61 8.15 11.29
CA GLU A 98 21.71 7.22 11.59
C GLU A 98 21.63 5.91 10.78
N LEU A 99 20.45 5.58 10.20
CA LEU A 99 20.24 4.34 9.43
C LEU A 99 20.87 4.35 8.03
N GLY A 100 21.50 5.44 7.60
CA GLY A 100 22.08 5.59 6.26
C GLY A 100 21.05 5.91 5.16
N LYS A 101 21.53 6.25 3.96
CA LYS A 101 20.67 6.65 2.83
C LYS A 101 19.91 5.45 2.24
N GLU A 102 18.71 5.72 1.73
CA GLU A 102 17.96 4.73 0.96
C GLU A 102 18.52 4.60 -0.44
N GLU A 103 18.67 3.37 -0.91
CA GLU A 103 18.93 3.10 -2.32
C GLU A 103 17.71 3.53 -3.13
N LYS A 104 17.91 4.45 -4.08
CA LYS A 104 16.87 4.83 -5.03
C LYS A 104 16.67 3.68 -6.01
N TYR A 105 15.46 3.15 -6.06
CA TYR A 105 15.08 2.23 -7.13
C TYR A 105 14.94 3.04 -8.44
N PRO A 106 15.78 2.78 -9.46
CA PRO A 106 15.59 3.42 -10.76
C PRO A 106 14.29 2.89 -11.37
N ALA A 107 13.36 3.81 -11.70
CA ALA A 107 12.13 3.42 -12.35
C ALA A 107 12.44 2.85 -13.74
N HIS A 108 12.02 1.62 -14.00
CA HIS A 108 12.11 1.03 -15.34
C HIS A 108 11.03 1.65 -16.23
N ILE A 109 11.44 2.42 -17.23
CA ILE A 109 10.56 2.96 -18.26
C ILE A 109 10.60 1.98 -19.42
N TYR A 110 9.44 1.40 -19.77
CA TYR A 110 9.35 0.45 -20.85
C TYR A 110 9.61 1.11 -22.21
N SER A 111 10.35 0.42 -23.08
CA SER A 111 10.49 0.81 -24.49
C SER A 111 9.23 0.46 -25.29
N ASP A 112 9.10 1.02 -26.49
CA ASP A 112 7.97 0.72 -27.39
C ASP A 112 7.88 -0.77 -27.74
N ASP A 113 9.03 -1.43 -27.93
CA ASP A 113 9.09 -2.88 -28.19
C ASP A 113 8.68 -3.70 -26.95
N GLU A 114 9.12 -3.30 -25.75
CA GLU A 114 8.69 -3.97 -24.51
C GLU A 114 7.19 -3.82 -24.27
N LEU A 115 6.64 -2.64 -24.51
CA LEU A 115 5.20 -2.38 -24.43
C LEU A 115 4.43 -3.21 -25.45
N TYR A 116 4.90 -3.27 -26.69
CA TYR A 116 4.29 -4.10 -27.73
C TYR A 116 4.26 -5.57 -27.33
N ARG A 117 5.41 -6.13 -26.91
CA ARG A 117 5.51 -7.51 -26.43
C ARG A 117 4.61 -7.76 -25.22
N PHE A 118 4.53 -6.81 -24.29
CA PHE A 118 3.68 -6.89 -23.11
C PHE A 118 2.19 -6.94 -23.48
N PHE A 119 1.69 -5.99 -24.28
CA PHE A 119 0.28 -5.95 -24.65
C PHE A 119 -0.12 -7.14 -25.52
N ARG A 120 0.75 -7.55 -26.45
CA ARG A 120 0.56 -8.78 -27.22
C ARG A 120 0.42 -10.00 -26.30
N ALA A 121 1.29 -10.15 -25.31
CA ALA A 121 1.21 -11.26 -24.36
C ALA A 121 -0.08 -11.21 -23.51
N VAL A 122 -0.51 -10.01 -23.09
CA VAL A 122 -1.78 -9.84 -22.36
C VAL A 122 -2.97 -10.29 -23.22
N ASP A 123 -2.98 -9.93 -24.49
CA ASP A 123 -4.07 -10.29 -25.41
C ASP A 123 -4.08 -11.79 -25.76
N THR A 124 -2.91 -12.41 -25.89
CA THR A 124 -2.82 -13.82 -26.31
C THR A 124 -2.83 -14.82 -25.16
N CYS A 125 -2.32 -14.46 -23.98
CA CYS A 125 -2.11 -15.41 -22.88
C CYS A 125 -3.19 -15.35 -21.79
N CYS A 126 -4.09 -14.36 -21.82
CA CYS A 126 -5.21 -14.29 -20.90
C CYS A 126 -6.36 -15.19 -21.39
N HIS A 127 -6.30 -16.46 -21.05
CA HIS A 127 -7.36 -17.42 -21.36
C HIS A 127 -8.45 -17.48 -20.28
N TYR A 128 -9.57 -18.10 -20.65
CA TYR A 128 -10.62 -18.46 -19.72
C TYR A 128 -10.05 -19.32 -18.58
N SER A 129 -10.45 -19.00 -17.36
CA SER A 129 -10.24 -19.83 -16.17
C SER A 129 -11.57 -19.95 -15.44
N SER A 130 -11.92 -21.15 -14.99
CA SER A 130 -13.13 -21.40 -14.20
C SER A 130 -13.16 -20.60 -12.90
N GLU A 131 -12.00 -20.30 -12.32
CA GLU A 131 -11.85 -19.48 -11.12
C GLU A 131 -12.10 -17.99 -11.41
N VAL A 132 -11.79 -17.55 -12.64
CA VAL A 132 -11.86 -16.15 -13.08
C VAL A 132 -12.44 -16.03 -14.50
N PRO A 133 -13.75 -16.25 -14.68
CA PRO A 133 -14.37 -16.42 -16.00
C PRO A 133 -14.16 -15.26 -16.98
N TYR A 134 -14.02 -14.04 -16.46
CA TYR A 134 -13.89 -12.83 -17.28
C TYR A 134 -12.46 -12.31 -17.41
N ARG A 135 -11.44 -13.07 -16.95
CA ARG A 135 -10.02 -12.64 -16.98
C ARG A 135 -9.57 -12.20 -18.39
N GLN A 136 -9.98 -12.95 -19.41
CA GLN A 136 -9.66 -12.71 -20.81
C GLN A 136 -10.17 -11.36 -21.34
N PHE A 137 -11.25 -10.81 -20.77
CA PHE A 137 -11.78 -9.49 -21.15
C PHE A 137 -11.25 -8.39 -20.24
N VAL A 138 -11.10 -8.69 -18.95
CA VAL A 138 -10.76 -7.71 -17.92
C VAL A 138 -9.26 -7.34 -17.95
N MET A 139 -8.35 -8.30 -18.15
CA MET A 139 -6.91 -8.03 -18.13
C MET A 139 -6.45 -7.12 -19.27
N PRO A 140 -6.81 -7.37 -20.55
CA PRO A 140 -6.47 -6.46 -21.65
C PRO A 140 -6.95 -5.02 -21.44
N LEU A 141 -8.15 -4.86 -20.88
CA LEU A 141 -8.70 -3.54 -20.57
C LEU A 141 -7.95 -2.88 -19.41
N LEU A 142 -7.76 -3.59 -18.31
CA LEU A 142 -7.12 -3.07 -17.10
C LEU A 142 -5.73 -2.50 -17.41
N PHE A 143 -4.90 -3.26 -18.13
CA PHE A 143 -3.55 -2.83 -18.46
C PHE A 143 -3.53 -1.65 -19.43
N ARG A 144 -4.44 -1.63 -20.42
CA ARG A 144 -4.57 -0.47 -21.33
C ARG A 144 -5.05 0.78 -20.61
N MET A 145 -6.00 0.65 -19.68
CA MET A 145 -6.46 1.77 -18.85
C MET A 145 -5.33 2.30 -17.97
N ILE A 146 -4.54 1.42 -17.33
CA ILE A 146 -3.38 1.82 -16.54
C ILE A 146 -2.37 2.60 -17.37
N TYR A 147 -2.07 2.11 -18.59
CA TYR A 147 -1.11 2.73 -19.48
C TYR A 147 -1.62 4.06 -20.07
N CYS A 148 -2.80 4.06 -20.70
CA CYS A 148 -3.33 5.24 -21.39
C CYS A 148 -3.79 6.36 -20.46
N CYS A 149 -4.28 6.03 -19.26
CA CYS A 149 -4.78 7.00 -18.29
C CYS A 149 -3.83 7.20 -17.09
N ALA A 150 -2.60 6.65 -17.17
CA ALA A 150 -1.58 6.73 -16.12
C ALA A 150 -2.12 6.40 -14.71
N LEU A 151 -2.95 5.37 -14.62
CA LEU A 151 -3.62 5.00 -13.37
C LEU A 151 -2.66 4.27 -12.45
N ARG A 152 -2.71 4.57 -11.16
CA ARG A 152 -2.08 3.69 -10.18
C ARG A 152 -2.86 2.37 -10.13
N PRO A 153 -2.22 1.22 -9.89
CA PRO A 153 -2.92 -0.07 -9.83
C PRO A 153 -4.11 -0.05 -8.86
N GLY A 154 -3.95 0.56 -7.68
CA GLY A 154 -5.04 0.69 -6.70
C GLY A 154 -6.16 1.65 -7.10
N GLU A 155 -5.91 2.60 -8.00
CA GLU A 155 -6.96 3.44 -8.61
C GLU A 155 -7.73 2.62 -9.65
N ALA A 156 -7.01 1.95 -10.55
CA ALA A 156 -7.61 1.13 -11.62
C ALA A 156 -8.55 0.02 -11.09
N LEU A 157 -8.20 -0.60 -9.97
CA LEU A 157 -9.02 -1.64 -9.33
C LEU A 157 -10.32 -1.12 -8.68
N ARG A 158 -10.41 0.20 -8.41
CA ARG A 158 -11.55 0.83 -7.74
C ARG A 158 -12.50 1.55 -8.70
N ILE A 159 -12.14 1.65 -9.98
CA ILE A 159 -12.98 2.29 -11.00
C ILE A 159 -14.32 1.55 -11.12
N SER A 160 -15.40 2.33 -11.11
CA SER A 160 -16.77 1.88 -11.37
C SER A 160 -17.25 2.37 -12.74
N VAL A 161 -18.28 1.74 -13.28
CA VAL A 161 -18.89 2.11 -14.58
C VAL A 161 -19.35 3.57 -14.59
N ARG A 162 -19.89 4.02 -13.45
CA ARG A 162 -20.37 5.38 -13.19
C ARG A 162 -19.26 6.44 -13.19
N ASP A 163 -18.01 6.02 -13.10
CA ASP A 163 -16.87 6.93 -13.14
C ASP A 163 -16.36 7.17 -14.57
N VAL A 164 -16.89 6.44 -15.56
CA VAL A 164 -16.49 6.53 -16.97
C VAL A 164 -17.56 7.27 -17.75
N ASP A 165 -17.22 8.48 -18.21
CA ASP A 165 -18.04 9.25 -19.12
C ASP A 165 -17.57 9.01 -20.56
N ILE A 166 -18.26 8.11 -21.26
CA ILE A 166 -17.95 7.76 -22.65
C ILE A 166 -18.33 8.90 -23.61
N GLN A 167 -19.34 9.71 -23.26
CA GLN A 167 -19.82 10.80 -24.13
C GLN A 167 -18.81 11.93 -24.18
N ASN A 168 -18.32 12.35 -23.02
CA ASN A 168 -17.29 13.38 -22.91
C ASN A 168 -15.86 12.82 -23.02
N GLY A 169 -15.71 11.50 -23.03
CA GLY A 169 -14.40 10.84 -23.09
C GLY A 169 -13.56 11.13 -21.85
N THR A 170 -14.17 11.15 -20.66
CA THR A 170 -13.46 11.44 -19.41
C THR A 170 -13.62 10.33 -18.38
N LEU A 171 -12.57 10.13 -17.59
CA LEU A 171 -12.53 9.20 -16.48
C LEU A 171 -12.41 9.98 -15.17
N LYS A 172 -13.36 9.78 -14.27
CA LYS A 172 -13.30 10.31 -12.90
C LYS A 172 -12.55 9.33 -12.01
N ILE A 173 -11.54 9.83 -11.30
CA ILE A 173 -10.85 9.04 -10.27
C ILE A 173 -11.24 9.60 -8.93
N LEU A 174 -11.93 8.78 -8.14
CA LEU A 174 -12.36 9.09 -6.79
C LEU A 174 -11.31 8.61 -5.78
N ALA A 175 -11.10 9.39 -4.71
CA ALA A 175 -10.26 9.00 -3.57
C ALA A 175 -8.85 8.51 -3.97
N SER A 176 -8.14 9.34 -4.74
CA SER A 176 -6.73 9.11 -5.07
C SER A 176 -5.83 9.29 -3.83
N LYS A 177 -4.50 9.17 -3.97
CA LYS A 177 -3.60 9.37 -2.83
C LYS A 177 -3.84 10.79 -2.29
N TYR A 178 -4.16 10.91 -0.99
CA TYR A 178 -4.59 12.15 -0.31
C TYR A 178 -6.03 12.59 -0.54
N ASP A 179 -6.93 11.68 -0.92
CA ASP A 179 -8.37 11.94 -1.01
C ASP A 179 -8.75 13.04 -2.02
N SER A 180 -7.88 13.26 -3.02
CA SER A 180 -8.15 14.17 -4.11
C SER A 180 -8.81 13.45 -5.27
N ASP A 181 -9.83 14.10 -5.83
CA ASP A 181 -10.51 13.68 -7.04
C ASP A 181 -9.87 14.34 -8.26
N ARG A 182 -9.77 13.61 -9.37
CA ARG A 182 -9.28 14.18 -10.64
C ARG A 182 -10.01 13.58 -11.85
N LEU A 183 -10.14 14.39 -12.90
CA LEU A 183 -10.66 13.97 -14.20
C LEU A 183 -9.47 13.71 -15.15
N ILE A 184 -9.50 12.59 -15.86
CA ILE A 184 -8.50 12.23 -16.86
C ILE A 184 -9.18 12.14 -18.24
N PRO A 185 -8.69 12.84 -19.27
CA PRO A 185 -9.17 12.64 -20.63
C PRO A 185 -8.78 11.26 -21.14
N MET A 186 -9.72 10.57 -21.77
CA MET A 186 -9.50 9.28 -22.41
C MET A 186 -9.32 9.48 -23.91
N SER A 187 -8.33 8.80 -24.50
CA SER A 187 -8.24 8.73 -25.95
C SER A 187 -9.46 7.98 -26.52
N LYS A 188 -9.87 8.33 -27.75
CA LYS A 188 -11.01 7.67 -28.43
C LYS A 188 -10.85 6.14 -28.47
N HIS A 189 -9.62 5.66 -28.69
CA HIS A 189 -9.30 4.24 -28.69
C HIS A 189 -9.50 3.59 -27.30
N CYS A 190 -9.16 4.29 -26.22
CA CYS A 190 -9.37 3.81 -24.85
C CYS A 190 -10.86 3.83 -24.47
N GLY A 191 -11.60 4.86 -24.89
CA GLY A 191 -13.05 4.99 -24.68
C GLY A 191 -13.85 3.87 -25.32
N ILE A 192 -13.47 3.44 -26.53
CA ILE A 192 -14.13 2.33 -27.24
C ILE A 192 -13.88 1.00 -26.51
N CYS A 193 -12.64 0.73 -26.08
CA CYS A 193 -12.31 -0.48 -25.31
C CYS A 193 -13.06 -0.53 -23.97
N ALA A 194 -13.13 0.60 -23.25
CA ALA A 194 -13.89 0.69 -22.01
C ALA A 194 -15.38 0.46 -22.25
N ALA A 195 -15.97 1.12 -23.25
CA ALA A 195 -17.39 1.00 -23.58
C ALA A 195 -17.81 -0.44 -23.91
N HIS A 196 -16.97 -1.21 -24.62
CA HIS A 196 -17.29 -2.57 -25.02
C HIS A 196 -17.38 -3.52 -23.81
N THR A 197 -16.43 -3.42 -22.87
CA THR A 197 -16.38 -4.30 -21.69
C THR A 197 -17.38 -3.87 -20.61
N PHE A 198 -17.62 -2.56 -20.43
CA PHE A 198 -18.60 -2.07 -19.47
C PHE A 198 -20.05 -2.31 -19.91
N LYS A 199 -20.33 -2.35 -21.21
CA LYS A 199 -21.64 -2.78 -21.75
C LYS A 199 -21.97 -4.24 -21.44
N GLN A 200 -20.97 -5.10 -21.29
CA GLN A 200 -21.17 -6.51 -20.89
C GLN A 200 -21.50 -6.66 -19.39
N SER A 201 -21.66 -5.56 -18.65
CA SER A 201 -22.03 -5.56 -17.22
C SER A 201 -21.08 -6.37 -16.33
N ILE A 202 -19.81 -6.55 -16.75
CA ILE A 202 -18.81 -7.29 -15.99
C ILE A 202 -18.30 -6.39 -14.86
N PRO A 203 -18.57 -6.70 -13.58
CA PRO A 203 -18.09 -5.89 -12.48
C PRO A 203 -16.59 -6.15 -12.26
N ILE A 204 -15.76 -5.25 -12.80
CA ILE A 204 -14.29 -5.25 -12.69
C ILE A 204 -13.84 -5.50 -11.23
N HIS A 205 -14.50 -4.88 -10.26
CA HIS A 205 -14.22 -5.03 -8.83
C HIS A 205 -14.42 -6.47 -8.30
N LYS A 206 -15.46 -7.20 -8.75
CA LYS A 206 -15.76 -8.55 -8.24
C LYS A 206 -14.88 -9.62 -8.90
N THR A 207 -14.55 -9.45 -10.17
CA THR A 207 -13.73 -10.43 -10.92
C THR A 207 -12.25 -10.37 -10.49
N ILE A 208 -11.70 -9.17 -10.28
CA ILE A 208 -10.26 -9.02 -9.99
C ILE A 208 -9.93 -9.29 -8.51
N CYS A 209 -10.83 -8.96 -7.56
CA CYS A 209 -10.59 -9.21 -6.13
C CYS A 209 -10.40 -10.69 -5.77
N ARG A 210 -10.96 -11.62 -6.56
CA ARG A 210 -10.69 -13.07 -6.39
C ARG A 210 -9.27 -13.41 -6.88
N SER A 211 -8.92 -13.05 -8.12
CA SER A 211 -7.59 -13.34 -8.68
C SER A 211 -6.40 -12.81 -7.89
N PHE A 212 -6.53 -11.66 -7.21
CA PHE A 212 -5.45 -11.11 -6.39
C PHE A 212 -5.46 -11.57 -4.93
N ARG A 213 -6.58 -12.11 -4.41
CA ARG A 213 -6.60 -12.76 -3.08
C ARG A 213 -5.83 -14.08 -3.12
N ASP A 214 -5.97 -14.86 -4.19
CA ASP A 214 -5.32 -16.16 -4.31
C ASP A 214 -3.80 -16.05 -4.47
N ILE A 215 -3.30 -14.95 -5.05
CA ILE A 215 -1.85 -14.64 -5.11
C ILE A 215 -1.27 -14.33 -3.72
N ARG A 216 -2.08 -13.85 -2.76
CA ARG A 216 -1.64 -13.64 -1.36
C ARG A 216 -1.78 -14.87 -0.48
N ALA A 217 -2.56 -15.88 -0.88
CA ALA A 217 -2.72 -17.12 -0.13
C ALA A 217 -1.61 -18.15 -0.40
N ASN A 218 -0.81 -17.95 -1.45
CA ASN A 218 0.30 -18.83 -1.85
C ASN A 218 1.70 -18.21 -1.64
N ARG A 219 1.85 -17.35 -0.62
CA ARG A 219 3.15 -16.86 -0.12
C ARG A 219 3.23 -16.94 1.38
#